data_AF-A0A1W2FAH7-F1
#
_entry.id   AF-A0A1W2FAH7-F1
#
_cell.length_a   1.000
_cell.length_b   1.000
_cell.length_c   1.000
_cell.angle_alpha   90.00
_cell.angle_beta   90.00
_cell.angle_gamma   90.00
#
_symmetry.space_group_name_H-M   'P 1'
#
loop_
_entity.id
_entity.type
_entity.pdbx_description
1 polymer ?
#
loop_
_entity_poly.entity_id
_entity_poly.type
_entity_poly.pdbx_seq_one_letter_code
_entity_poly.pdbx_strand_id
1 'polypeptide(L)' 'MTVIRRNGSVHQLQGILCPACGMNASMVKDSREIPGAVRRRRECVRCGGRWTTIESVRGFTRWRKGKKA' A
#
# COMPACT_ATOMS: atom_id res chain seq x y z
N MET A 1 -20.61 -15.62 22.70
CA MET A 1 -21.22 -15.23 21.40
C MET A 1 -21.35 -13.71 21.46
N THR A 2 -20.64 -12.85 20.73
CA THR A 2 -20.19 -12.91 19.34
C THR A 2 -19.21 -11.76 19.11
N VAL A 3 -18.14 -12.07 18.40
CA VAL A 3 -17.13 -11.23 17.71
C VAL A 3 -16.86 -9.79 18.18
N ILE A 4 -15.60 -9.57 18.53
CA ILE A 4 -14.92 -8.28 18.59
C ILE A 4 -15.15 -7.56 17.25
N ARG A 5 -16.00 -6.53 17.20
CA ARG A 5 -16.10 -5.60 16.06
C ARG A 5 -14.87 -4.69 16.08
N ARG A 6 -13.70 -5.23 15.77
CA ARG A 6 -12.53 -4.42 15.40
C ARG A 6 -12.87 -3.81 14.05
N ASN A 7 -13.51 -2.64 14.05
CA ASN A 7 -13.54 -1.76 12.90
C ASN A 7 -12.11 -1.30 12.65
N GLY A 8 -11.32 -2.20 12.06
CA GLY A 8 -9.99 -1.92 11.54
C GLY A 8 -10.17 -0.91 10.44
N SER A 9 -9.69 0.30 10.72
CA SER A 9 -9.50 1.43 9.84
C SER A 9 -9.10 0.94 8.44
N VAL A 10 -10.08 0.85 7.54
CA VAL A 10 -9.78 0.73 6.11
C VAL A 10 -9.10 2.04 5.74
N HIS A 11 -7.77 2.01 5.71
CA HIS A 11 -6.93 3.08 5.17
C HIS A 11 -7.27 3.27 3.69
N GLN A 12 -8.41 3.90 3.42
CA GLN A 12 -8.97 4.16 2.11
C GLN A 12 -8.46 5.51 1.61
N LEU A 13 -7.13 5.62 1.52
CA LEU A 13 -6.46 6.75 0.88
C LEU A 13 -5.56 6.21 -0.22
N GLN A 14 -6.16 5.73 -1.30
CA GLN A 14 -5.41 5.26 -2.45
C GLN A 14 -6.08 5.73 -3.75
N GLY A 15 -5.81 6.99 -4.09
CA GLY A 15 -6.15 7.65 -5.36
C GLY A 15 -5.35 7.11 -6.54
N ILE A 16 -5.40 5.79 -6.75
CA ILE A 16 -4.87 5.14 -7.96
C ILE A 16 -6.05 4.63 -8.76
N LEU A 17 -6.14 5.08 -10.00
CA LEU A 17 -7.21 4.70 -10.92
C LEU A 17 -6.98 3.26 -11.38
N CYS A 18 -8.07 2.49 -11.41
CA CYS A 18 -8.06 1.14 -11.95
C CYS A 18 -7.73 1.19 -13.45
N PRO A 19 -6.68 0.50 -13.93
CA PRO A 19 -6.37 0.46 -15.37
C PRO A 19 -7.43 -0.28 -16.19
N ALA A 20 -8.27 -1.11 -15.57
CA ALA A 20 -9.31 -1.85 -16.26
C ALA A 20 -10.65 -1.09 -16.40
N CYS A 21 -10.98 -0.19 -15.48
CA CYS A 21 -12.29 0.48 -15.47
C CYS A 21 -12.26 1.98 -15.12
N GLY A 22 -11.09 2.57 -14.87
CA GLY A 22 -10.94 3.99 -14.58
C GLY A 22 -11.42 4.43 -13.19
N MET A 23 -11.91 3.53 -12.33
CA MET A 23 -12.42 3.89 -11.00
C MET A 23 -11.31 3.94 -9.95
N ASN A 24 -11.44 4.86 -8.98
CA ASN A 24 -10.54 5.03 -7.83
C ASN A 24 -10.88 4.12 -6.63
N ALA A 25 -11.79 3.16 -6.81
CA ALA A 25 -12.18 2.17 -5.81
C ALA A 25 -11.31 0.90 -5.90
N SER A 26 -10.07 0.98 -5.41
CA SER A 26 -9.16 -0.16 -5.31
C SER A 26 -8.73 -0.44 -3.88
N MET A 27 -8.59 -1.72 -3.54
CA MET A 27 -8.22 -2.19 -2.20
C MET A 27 -6.89 -2.94 -2.25
N VAL A 28 -5.99 -2.65 -1.31
CA VAL A 28 -4.75 -3.42 -1.13
C VAL A 28 -5.10 -4.79 -0.57
N LYS A 29 -4.70 -5.85 -1.28
CA LYS A 29 -4.86 -7.24 -0.84
C LYS A 29 -3.58 -7.81 -0.23
N ASP A 30 -2.43 -7.37 -0.72
CA ASP A 30 -1.14 -7.91 -0.32
C ASP A 30 -0.09 -6.80 -0.43
N SER A 31 0.81 -6.73 0.55
CA SER A 31 1.91 -5.78 0.60
C SER A 31 3.19 -6.55 0.88
N ARG A 32 4.16 -6.45 -0.02
CA ARG A 32 5.48 -7.07 0.15
C ARG A 32 6.56 -6.03 -0.01
N GLU A 33 7.49 -6.04 0.91
CA GLU A 33 8.70 -5.24 0.81
C GLU A 33 9.72 -6.00 -0.05
N ILE A 34 10.31 -5.29 -1.02
CA ILE A 34 11.40 -5.79 -1.85
C ILE A 34 12.64 -4.91 -1.57
N PRO A 35 13.87 -5.38 -1.85
CA PRO A 35 15.07 -4.59 -1.61
C PRO A 35 15.00 -3.24 -2.33
N GLY A 36 14.81 -2.15 -1.57
CA GLY A 36 14.73 -0.78 -2.09
C GLY A 36 13.36 -0.30 -2.59
N ALA A 37 12.31 -1.12 -2.51
CA ALA A 37 10.95 -0.72 -2.93
C ALA A 37 9.85 -1.52 -2.22
N VAL A 38 8.61 -1.07 -2.35
CA VAL A 38 7.44 -1.76 -1.81
C VAL A 38 6.51 -2.14 -2.94
N ARG A 39 6.21 -3.43 -3.06
CA ARG A 39 5.23 -3.96 -4.01
C ARG A 39 3.88 -4.13 -3.31
N ARG A 40 2.86 -3.42 -3.78
CA ARG A 40 1.47 -3.54 -3.28
C ARG A 40 0.60 -4.19 -4.34
N ARG A 41 -0.05 -5.31 -4.04
CA ARG A 41 -1.07 -5.92 -4.90
C ARG A 41 -2.43 -5.33 -4.55
N ARG A 42 -3.07 -4.71 -5.54
CA ARG A 42 -4.37 -4.04 -5.43
C ARG A 42 -5.42 -4.78 -6.26
N GLU A 43 -6.66 -4.81 -5.76
CA GLU A 43 -7.83 -5.36 -6.45
C GLU A 43 -8.94 -4.32 -6.50
N CYS A 44 -9.54 -4.10 -7.67
CA CYS A 44 -10.68 -3.22 -7.81
C CYS A 44 -11.93 -3.86 -7.20
N VAL A 45 -12.62 -3.11 -6.33
CA VAL A 45 -13.87 -3.57 -5.70
C VAL A 45 -15.03 -3.57 -6.70
N ARG A 46 -14.92 -2.83 -7.81
CA ARG A 46 -15.97 -2.69 -8.83
C ARG A 46 -15.87 -3.72 -9.95
N CYS A 47 -14.70 -3.86 -10.57
CA CYS A 47 -14.51 -4.77 -11.71
C CYS A 47 -13.74 -6.06 -11.37
N GLY A 48 -13.20 -6.21 -10.16
CA GLY A 48 -12.37 -7.36 -9.78
C GLY A 48 -10.98 -7.37 -10.42
N GLY A 49 -10.62 -6.34 -11.21
CA GLY A 49 -9.31 -6.22 -11.83
C GLY A 49 -8.19 -6.17 -10.80
N ARG A 50 -7.08 -6.86 -11.04
CA ARG A 50 -5.93 -6.96 -10.14
C ARG A 50 -4.71 -6.32 -10.76
N TRP A 51 -3.98 -5.52 -10.00
CA TRP A 51 -2.72 -4.91 -10.44
C TRP A 51 -1.72 -4.79 -9.29
N THR A 52 -0.45 -4.57 -9.63
CA THR A 52 0.61 -4.35 -8.63
C THR A 52 1.25 -2.99 -8.84
N THR A 53 1.38 -2.22 -7.75
CA THR A 53 2.10 -0.94 -7.75
C THR A 53 3.45 -1.15 -7.07
N ILE A 54 4.50 -0.56 -7.65
CA ILE A 54 5.84 -0.58 -7.08
C ILE A 54 6.14 0.85 -6.63
N GLU A 55 6.20 1.05 -5.33
CA GLU A 55 6.56 2.33 -4.72
C GLU A 55 8.04 2.24 -4.31
N SER A 56 8.92 2.96 -5.01
CA SER A 56 10.36 2.96 -4.68
C SER A 56 10.61 3.78 -3.43
N VAL A 57 11.31 3.21 -2.44
CA VAL A 57 11.69 3.94 -1.22
C VAL A 57 12.95 4.73 -1.52
N ARG A 58 12.80 5.86 -2.20
CA ARG A 58 13.89 6.85 -2.36
C ARG A 58 13.99 7.65 -1.07
N GLY A 59 14.70 7.12 -0.07
CA GLY A 59 14.93 7.88 1.16
C GLY A 59 15.12 7.05 2.41
N PHE A 60 16.06 6.11 2.41
CA PHE A 60 16.75 5.77 3.64
C PHE A 60 18.22 6.18 3.55
N THR A 61 18.48 7.45 3.24
CA THR A 61 19.73 8.06 3.69
C THR A 61 19.63 8.17 5.21
N ARG A 62 20.07 7.11 5.88
CA ARG A 62 20.38 7.08 7.30
C ARG A 62 21.30 8.26 7.58
N TRP A 63 20.77 9.35 8.11
CA TRP A 63 21.59 10.38 8.70
C TRP A 63 22.23 9.77 9.95
N ARG A 64 23.40 9.17 9.78
CA ARG A 64 24.29 8.79 10.88
C ARG A 64 25.72 9.15 10.53
N LYS A 65 26.20 10.19 11.21
CA LYS A 65 27.55 10.44 11.77
C LYS A 65 27.54 11.91 12.22
N GLY A 66 28.01 12.33 13.38
CA GLY A 66 28.79 11.70 14.45
C GLY A 66 28.69 12.60 15.70
N LYS A 67 28.85 12.02 16.89
CA LYS A 67 30.10 12.02 17.71
C LYS A 67 30.06 13.14 18.76
N LYS A 68 30.36 12.69 19.98
CA LYS A 68 30.46 13.43 21.24
C LYS A 68 31.32 14.70 21.12
N ALA A 69 30.91 15.74 21.83
CA ALA A 69 31.79 16.58 22.63
C ALA A 69 31.16 16.64 24.03
#